data_AF-A0A8E0RRF7-F1
#
_entry.id   AF-A0A8E0RRF7-F1
#
_cell.length_a   1.000
_cell.length_b   1.000
_cell.length_c   1.000
_cell.angle_alpha   90.00
_cell.angle_beta   90.00
_cell.angle_gamma   90.00
#
_symmetry.space_group_name_H-M   'P 1'
#
loop_
_entity.id
_entity.type
_entity.pdbx_description
1 polymer ?
#
loop_
_entity_poly.entity_id
_entity_poly.type
_entity_poly.pdbx_seq_one_letter_code
_entity_poly.pdbx_strand_id
1 'polypeptide(L)'
;MSDEPESRSASQVKPEAKRSRRRGSYSKYTRDMRIRIVNAYNNDEDWQYVAKCCGVKYKTAYNWIKSQHDPPTVRYRTGRKKILSEIEIDEIVEWITEDSKLTLDEIRSRIYTWHKKAVSITTIGRCLRGYLDSK
;
A
#
# COMPACT_ATOMS: atom_id res chain seq x y z
N MET A 1 -23.54 29.27 -62.60
CA MET A 1 -23.93 29.98 -61.36
C MET A 1 -24.32 28.88 -60.39
N SER A 2 -23.39 28.39 -59.56
CA SER A 2 -23.19 28.82 -58.16
C SER A 2 -24.23 28.08 -57.28
N ASP A 3 -23.92 27.35 -56.21
CA ASP A 3 -22.82 27.40 -55.24
C ASP A 3 -22.66 26.03 -54.54
N GLU A 4 -21.43 25.67 -54.18
CA GLU A 4 -21.10 24.62 -53.20
C GLU A 4 -21.48 25.07 -51.78
N PRO A 5 -22.02 24.20 -50.90
CA PRO A 5 -22.11 24.50 -49.48
C PRO A 5 -20.79 24.19 -48.74
N GLU A 6 -20.14 25.26 -48.28
CA GLU A 6 -18.98 25.27 -47.39
C GLU A 6 -19.16 24.39 -46.14
N SER A 7 -18.20 23.49 -45.93
CA SER A 7 -18.00 22.71 -44.72
C SER A 7 -17.60 23.61 -43.54
N ARG A 8 -18.46 23.74 -42.52
CA ARG A 8 -18.12 24.38 -41.25
C ARG A 8 -17.36 23.41 -40.34
N SER A 9 -16.05 23.57 -40.31
CA SER A 9 -15.13 22.84 -39.42
C SER A 9 -15.36 23.25 -37.95
N ALA A 10 -15.91 22.33 -37.15
CA ALA A 10 -16.07 22.50 -35.70
C ALA A 10 -14.70 22.48 -35.01
N SER A 11 -14.28 23.63 -34.48
CA SER A 11 -13.06 23.76 -33.68
C SER A 11 -13.26 23.11 -32.30
N GLN A 12 -12.58 22.00 -32.04
CA GLN A 12 -12.58 21.35 -30.74
C GLN A 12 -11.75 22.15 -29.72
N VAL A 13 -12.41 22.78 -28.75
CA VAL A 13 -11.76 23.41 -27.60
C VAL A 13 -11.27 22.31 -26.65
N LYS A 14 -9.94 22.18 -26.49
CA LYS A 14 -9.32 21.25 -25.53
C LYS A 14 -9.72 21.63 -24.10
N PRO A 15 -10.26 20.71 -23.28
CA PRO A 15 -10.59 21.00 -21.90
C PRO A 15 -9.31 21.20 -21.08
N GLU A 16 -9.24 22.33 -20.37
CA GLU A 16 -8.10 22.71 -19.55
C GLU A 16 -7.91 21.76 -18.36
N ALA A 17 -6.72 21.19 -18.24
CA ALA A 17 -6.40 20.20 -17.22
C ALA A 17 -6.43 20.85 -15.82
N LYS A 18 -7.40 20.43 -15.00
CA LYS A 18 -7.51 20.85 -13.59
C LYS A 18 -6.22 20.49 -12.84
N ARG A 19 -5.43 21.50 -12.47
CA ARG A 19 -4.20 21.33 -11.68
C ARG A 19 -4.50 20.52 -10.41
N SER A 20 -3.87 19.36 -10.27
CA SER A 20 -4.04 18.51 -9.08
C SER A 20 -3.61 19.29 -7.83
N ARG A 21 -4.50 19.44 -6.84
CA ARG A 21 -4.14 20.04 -5.55
C ARG A 21 -3.01 19.22 -4.94
N ARG A 22 -1.81 19.82 -4.83
CA ARG A 22 -0.69 19.20 -4.12
C ARG A 22 -1.16 18.85 -2.72
N ARG A 23 -1.03 17.58 -2.32
CA ARG A 23 -1.32 17.16 -0.95
C ARG A 23 -0.41 17.99 -0.02
N GLY A 24 -1.02 18.74 0.89
CA GLY A 24 -0.27 19.54 1.85
C GLY A 24 0.63 18.67 2.73
N SER A 25 1.65 19.30 3.33
CA SER A 25 2.51 18.64 4.32
C SER A 25 1.66 18.03 5.44
N TYR A 26 1.91 16.76 5.78
CA TYR A 26 1.21 16.10 6.88
C TYR A 26 1.55 16.81 8.20
N SER A 27 0.52 17.31 8.90
CA SER A 27 0.69 17.91 10.22
C SER A 27 1.29 16.89 11.19
N LYS A 28 2.53 17.13 11.62
CA LYS A 28 3.26 16.28 12.57
C LYS A 28 2.85 16.64 13.99
N TYR A 29 1.69 16.16 14.43
CA TYR A 29 1.33 16.26 15.85
C TYR A 29 2.26 15.37 16.68
N THR A 30 2.72 15.86 17.84
CA THR A 30 3.57 15.06 18.72
C THR A 30 2.76 14.01 19.48
N ARG A 31 3.44 12.96 19.96
CA ARG A 31 2.81 11.93 20.80
C ARG A 31 2.26 12.54 22.09
N ASP A 32 2.96 13.50 22.68
CA ASP A 32 2.59 14.14 23.94
C ASP A 32 1.28 14.93 23.82
N MET A 33 1.07 15.61 22.69
CA MET A 33 -0.21 16.28 22.41
C MET A 33 -1.37 15.28 22.39
N ARG A 34 -1.17 14.10 21.80
CA ARG A 34 -2.18 13.04 21.80
C ARG A 34 -2.47 12.55 23.22
N ILE A 35 -1.43 12.33 24.03
CA ILE A 35 -1.59 11.88 25.41
C ILE A 35 -2.39 12.90 26.22
N ARG A 36 -2.05 14.19 26.12
CA ARG A 36 -2.75 15.27 26.84
C ARG A 36 -4.24 15.34 26.52
N ILE A 37 -4.59 15.27 25.23
CA ILE A 37 -5.99 15.32 24.78
C ILE A 37 -6.77 14.09 25.24
N VAL A 38 -6.16 12.90 25.14
CA VAL A 38 -6.80 11.66 25.59
C VAL A 38 -6.99 11.65 27.10
N ASN A 39 -6.01 12.13 27.88
CA ASN A 39 -6.13 12.22 29.33
C ASN A 39 -7.23 13.20 29.75
N ALA A 40 -7.33 14.37 29.10
CA ALA A 40 -8.42 15.31 29.35
C ALA A 40 -9.79 14.67 29.12
N TYR A 41 -9.94 13.88 28.04
CA TYR A 41 -11.18 13.14 27.80
C TYR A 41 -11.46 12.08 28.87
N ASN A 42 -10.45 11.32 29.30
CA ASN A 42 -10.60 10.28 30.33
C ASN A 42 -10.92 10.84 31.72
N ASN A 43 -10.57 12.10 31.99
CA ASN A 43 -10.85 12.80 33.24
C ASN A 43 -12.15 13.64 33.20
N ASP A 44 -12.98 13.47 32.16
CA ASP A 44 -14.20 14.26 31.93
C ASP A 44 -13.97 15.78 31.82
N GLU A 45 -12.76 16.19 31.40
CA GLU A 45 -12.41 17.59 31.13
C GLU A 45 -12.78 18.00 29.68
N ASP A 46 -12.75 19.31 29.40
CA ASP A 46 -12.95 19.84 28.05
C ASP A 46 -11.74 19.58 27.13
N TRP A 47 -11.68 18.36 26.59
CA TRP A 47 -10.69 17.94 25.62
C TRP A 47 -10.71 18.77 24.33
N GLN A 48 -11.83 19.44 23.98
CA GLN A 48 -11.90 20.29 22.79
C GLN A 48 -11.07 21.56 22.99
N TYR A 49 -11.15 22.14 24.18
CA TYR A 49 -10.30 23.25 24.58
C TYR A 49 -8.82 22.84 24.59
N VAL A 50 -8.48 21.69 25.18
CA VAL A 50 -7.09 21.17 25.20
C VAL A 50 -6.56 20.93 23.77
N ALA A 51 -7.40 20.41 22.87
CA ALA A 51 -7.05 20.23 21.47
C ALA A 51 -6.76 21.56 20.75
N LYS A 52 -7.60 22.58 20.99
CA LYS A 52 -7.40 23.93 20.46
C LYS A 52 -6.09 24.53 20.96
N CYS A 53 -5.78 24.41 22.24
CA CYS A 53 -4.52 24.86 22.84
C CYS A 53 -3.29 24.13 22.26
N CYS A 54 -3.43 22.85 21.89
CA CYS A 54 -2.38 22.07 21.24
C CYS A 54 -2.30 22.30 19.72
N GLY A 55 -3.17 23.13 19.13
CA GLY A 55 -3.25 23.34 17.67
C GLY A 55 -3.73 22.11 16.90
N VAL A 56 -4.38 21.16 17.57
CA VAL A 56 -4.90 19.93 16.96
C VAL A 56 -6.31 20.18 16.43
N LYS A 57 -6.55 19.82 15.17
CA LYS A 57 -7.89 19.92 14.58
C LYS A 57 -8.87 19.03 15.33
N TYR A 58 -10.08 19.55 15.57
CA TYR A 58 -11.17 18.82 16.24
C TYR A 58 -11.31 17.37 15.73
N LYS A 59 -11.42 17.19 14.41
CA LYS A 59 -11.57 15.85 13.79
C LYS A 59 -10.42 14.90 14.10
N THR A 60 -9.19 15.42 14.22
CA THR A 60 -8.02 14.61 14.58
C THR A 60 -8.05 14.22 16.05
N ALA A 61 -8.34 15.17 16.94
CA ALA A 61 -8.50 14.92 18.38
C ALA A 61 -9.61 13.89 18.65
N TYR A 62 -10.77 14.06 18.02
CA TYR A 62 -11.89 13.13 18.10
C TYR A 62 -11.51 11.72 17.64
N ASN A 63 -10.79 11.59 16.52
CA ASN A 63 -10.31 10.28 16.05
C ASN A 63 -9.34 9.62 17.05
N TRP A 64 -8.52 10.39 17.77
CA TRP A 64 -7.65 9.83 18.80
C TRP A 64 -8.42 9.30 20.00
N ILE A 65 -9.44 10.03 20.45
CA ILE A 65 -10.34 9.61 21.52
C ILE A 65 -11.09 8.34 21.09
N LYS A 66 -11.73 8.37 19.91
CA LYS A 66 -12.44 7.21 19.36
C LYS A 66 -11.55 5.97 19.25
N SER A 67 -10.30 6.13 18.82
CA SER A 67 -9.34 5.03 18.71
C SER A 67 -8.90 4.39 20.04
N GLN A 68 -9.25 4.97 21.19
CA GLN A 68 -9.05 4.32 22.49
C GLN A 68 -10.10 3.23 22.75
N HIS A 69 -11.30 3.41 22.20
CA HIS A 69 -12.43 2.51 22.42
C HIS A 69 -12.57 1.46 21.31
N ASP A 70 -12.17 1.79 20.09
CA ASP A 70 -12.11 0.82 19.00
C ASP A 70 -10.89 -0.10 19.23
N PRO A 71 -11.05 -1.44 19.13
CA PRO A 71 -9.90 -2.33 19.09
C PRO A 71 -8.97 -1.85 17.96
N PRO A 72 -7.64 -1.90 18.15
CA PRO A 72 -6.71 -1.46 17.11
C PRO A 72 -7.09 -2.18 15.83
N THR A 73 -7.58 -1.43 14.84
CA THR A 73 -7.88 -2.00 13.53
C THR A 73 -6.56 -2.55 13.03
N VAL A 74 -6.40 -3.87 13.11
CA VAL A 74 -5.25 -4.58 12.60
C VAL A 74 -5.18 -4.15 11.16
N ARG A 75 -4.22 -3.26 10.84
CA ARG A 75 -4.01 -2.85 9.47
C ARG A 75 -3.62 -4.12 8.76
N TYR A 76 -4.57 -4.74 8.06
CA TYR A 76 -4.26 -5.85 7.18
C TYR A 76 -3.16 -5.33 6.28
N ARG A 77 -1.94 -5.85 6.50
CA ARG A 77 -0.75 -5.45 5.76
C ARG A 77 -1.15 -5.63 4.32
N THR A 78 -1.33 -4.54 3.59
CA THR A 78 -1.86 -4.51 2.22
C THR A 78 -0.76 -4.96 1.25
N GLY A 79 0.08 -5.90 1.70
CA GLY A 79 1.03 -6.60 0.87
C GLY A 79 0.29 -7.59 0.00
N ARG A 80 0.76 -7.74 -1.23
CA ARG A 80 0.32 -8.84 -2.08
C ARG A 80 0.62 -10.16 -1.36
N LYS A 81 -0.33 -11.09 -1.37
CA LYS A 81 -0.10 -12.46 -0.88
C LYS A 81 1.08 -13.04 -1.68
N LYS A 82 1.98 -13.76 -1.00
CA LYS A 82 3.07 -14.48 -1.66
C LYS A 82 2.44 -15.48 -2.66
N ILE A 83 2.98 -15.55 -3.88
CA ILE A 83 2.49 -16.47 -4.92
C ILE A 83 2.91 -17.91 -4.58
N LEU A 84 4.13 -18.05 -4.07
CA LEU A 84 4.69 -19.30 -3.57
C LEU A 84 4.48 -19.39 -2.05
N SER A 85 4.03 -20.55 -1.59
CA SER A 85 3.97 -20.89 -0.17
C SER A 85 5.37 -21.18 0.37
N GLU A 86 5.51 -21.24 1.69
CA GLU A 86 6.81 -21.56 2.31
C GLU A 86 7.24 -23.00 2.02
N ILE A 87 6.29 -23.94 2.03
CA ILE A 87 6.51 -25.34 1.66
C ILE A 87 7.02 -25.46 0.22
N GLU A 88 6.39 -24.74 -0.72
CA GLU A 88 6.82 -24.73 -2.13
C GLU A 88 8.23 -24.14 -2.30
N ILE A 89 8.62 -23.18 -1.45
CA ILE A 89 9.98 -22.62 -1.48
C ILE A 89 10.99 -23.64 -0.97
N ASP A 90 10.67 -24.38 0.09
CA ASP A 90 11.55 -25.42 0.62
C ASP A 90 11.78 -26.54 -0.41
N GLU A 91 10.74 -26.96 -1.14
CA GLU A 91 10.87 -27.92 -2.26
C GLU A 91 11.75 -27.39 -3.40
N ILE A 92 11.63 -26.10 -3.75
CA ILE A 92 12.52 -25.49 -4.77
C ILE A 92 13.97 -25.50 -4.28
N VAL A 93 14.21 -25.22 -3.00
CA VAL A 93 15.56 -25.26 -2.41
C VAL A 93 16.10 -26.69 -2.46
N GLU A 94 15.28 -27.69 -2.15
CA GLU A 94 15.65 -29.10 -2.27
C GLU A 94 16.11 -29.45 -3.70
N TRP A 95 15.36 -29.04 -4.72
CA TRP A 95 15.76 -29.27 -6.11
C TRP A 95 17.10 -28.62 -6.46
N ILE A 96 17.37 -27.41 -5.94
CA ILE A 96 18.66 -26.72 -6.16
C ILE A 96 19.79 -27.42 -5.40
N THR A 97 19.52 -27.99 -4.22
CA THR A 97 20.53 -28.76 -3.48
C THR A 97 20.85 -30.09 -4.13
N GLU A 98 19.87 -30.74 -4.77
CA GLU A 98 20.08 -31.95 -5.57
C GLU A 98 20.83 -31.65 -6.87
N ASP A 99 20.45 -30.57 -7.56
CA ASP A 99 21.09 -30.14 -8.80
C ASP A 99 21.34 -28.63 -8.82
N SER A 100 22.57 -28.26 -8.44
CA SER A 100 23.04 -26.86 -8.43
C SER A 100 23.14 -26.21 -9.82
N LYS A 101 23.02 -26.97 -10.91
CA LYS A 101 23.08 -26.45 -12.27
C LYS A 101 21.71 -26.03 -12.81
N LEU A 102 20.64 -26.29 -12.08
CA LEU A 102 19.30 -25.90 -12.46
C LEU A 102 19.19 -24.39 -12.68
N THR A 103 18.77 -24.03 -13.87
CA THR A 103 18.47 -22.64 -14.22
C THR A 103 17.13 -22.22 -13.63
N LEU A 104 16.95 -20.91 -13.42
CA LEU A 104 15.66 -20.38 -12.95
C LEU A 104 14.50 -20.66 -13.93
N ASP A 105 14.80 -20.90 -15.21
CA ASP A 105 13.80 -21.19 -16.22
C ASP A 105 13.28 -22.64 -16.12
N GLU A 106 14.18 -23.58 -15.83
CA GLU A 106 13.83 -24.97 -15.53
C GLU A 106 13.04 -25.06 -14.23
N ILE A 107 13.45 -24.32 -13.19
CA ILE A 107 12.71 -24.23 -11.93
C ILE A 107 11.30 -23.67 -12.19
N ARG A 108 11.17 -22.63 -13.01
CA ARG A 108 9.87 -22.08 -13.40
C ARG A 108 8.99 -23.14 -14.07
N SER A 109 9.56 -23.90 -15.01
CA SER A 109 8.84 -24.96 -15.73
C SER A 109 8.41 -26.09 -14.79
N ARG A 110 9.25 -26.44 -13.82
CA ARG A 110 8.97 -27.44 -12.79
C ARG A 110 7.85 -26.96 -11.85
N ILE A 111 7.90 -25.72 -11.36
CA ILE A 111 6.83 -25.13 -10.54
C ILE A 111 5.49 -25.16 -11.27
N TYR A 112 5.48 -24.82 -12.56
CA TYR A 112 4.26 -24.87 -13.36
C TYR A 112 3.73 -26.31 -13.50
N THR A 113 4.61 -27.28 -13.65
CA THR A 113 4.23 -28.68 -13.84
C THR A 113 3.61 -29.28 -12.57
N TRP A 114 4.24 -29.06 -11.42
CA TRP A 114 3.87 -29.65 -10.13
C TRP A 114 2.77 -28.88 -9.40
N HIS A 115 2.89 -27.55 -9.29
CA HIS A 115 1.94 -26.73 -8.53
C HIS A 115 0.89 -26.03 -9.39
N LYS A 116 0.97 -26.14 -10.73
CA LYS A 116 0.09 -25.42 -11.68
C LYS A 116 0.08 -23.90 -11.47
N LYS A 117 1.20 -23.35 -10.99
CA LYS A 117 1.37 -21.90 -10.75
C LYS A 117 2.26 -21.27 -11.80
N ALA A 118 1.75 -20.24 -12.47
CA ALA A 118 2.55 -19.42 -13.36
C ALA A 118 3.31 -18.36 -12.55
N VAL A 119 4.63 -18.51 -12.47
CA VAL A 119 5.49 -17.62 -11.68
C VAL A 119 6.55 -16.99 -12.58
N SER A 120 6.80 -15.70 -12.41
CA SER A 120 7.88 -15.03 -13.14
C SER A 120 9.25 -15.46 -12.60
N ILE A 121 10.26 -15.51 -13.48
CA ILE A 121 11.66 -15.77 -13.12
C ILE A 121 12.14 -14.80 -12.03
N THR A 122 11.74 -13.52 -12.14
CA THR A 122 12.07 -12.49 -11.15
C THR A 122 11.47 -12.78 -9.77
N THR A 123 10.24 -13.32 -9.73
CA THR A 123 9.60 -13.72 -8.46
C THR A 123 10.38 -14.86 -7.80
N ILE A 124 10.76 -15.89 -8.56
CA ILE A 124 11.54 -17.03 -8.06
C ILE A 124 12.88 -16.52 -7.49
N GLY A 125 13.61 -15.71 -8.26
CA GLY A 125 14.89 -15.15 -7.80
C GLY A 125 14.78 -14.18 -6.62
N ARG A 126 13.63 -13.53 -6.41
CA ARG A 126 13.38 -12.73 -5.19
C ARG A 126 13.06 -13.61 -3.99
N CYS A 127 12.26 -14.66 -4.20
CA CYS A 127 11.91 -15.63 -3.16
C CYS A 127 13.16 -16.33 -2.63
N LEU A 128 14.03 -16.85 -3.52
CA LEU A 128 15.26 -17.55 -3.13
C LEU A 128 16.26 -16.65 -2.40
N ARG A 129 16.45 -15.41 -2.87
CA ARG A 129 17.30 -14.43 -2.16
C ARG A 129 16.77 -14.11 -0.76
N GLY A 130 15.48 -13.80 -0.66
CA GLY A 130 14.86 -13.49 0.63
C GLY A 130 14.88 -14.67 1.60
N TYR A 131 14.85 -15.91 1.10
CA TYR A 131 15.00 -17.10 1.92
C TYR A 131 16.42 -17.24 2.48
N LEU A 132 17.44 -17.08 1.62
CA LEU A 132 18.86 -17.14 2.03
C LEU A 132 19.25 -16.03 3.01
N ASP A 133 18.74 -14.81 2.82
CA ASP A 133 19.03 -13.67 3.70
C ASP A 133 18.33 -13.77 5.08
N SER A 134 17.37 -14.69 5.24
CA SER A 134 16.56 -14.83 6.46
C SER A 134 17.03 -15.92 7.42
N LYS A 135 18.02 -16.74 7.01
CA LYS A 135 18.69 -17.74 7.85
C LYS A 135 20.03 -17.20 8.33
#